data_AF-A0A2D9XIU8-F1
#
_entry.id   AF-A0A2D9XIU8-F1
#
_cell.length_a   1.000
_cell.length_b   1.000
_cell.length_c   1.000
_cell.angle_alpha   90.00
_cell.angle_beta   90.00
_cell.angle_gamma   90.00
#
_symmetry.space_group_name_H-M   'P 1'
#
loop_
_entity.id
_entity.type
_entity.pdbx_description
1 polymer ?
#
loop_
_entity_poly.entity_id
_entity_poly.type
_entity_poly.pdbx_seq_one_letter_code
_entity_poly.pdbx_strand_id
1 'polypeptide(L)'
;CYNFKKLPESVKTRLTIENDDKASMYSVKDLMYIHEKIGIPIVFDYHHHKFCDGGLSEKHALKLAISTWPKDIKPIVHYSESKSLHESNPHIKDQAHSDYINNLPEVYGCDVDIMVEAKAKELSILPFLSSLH
;
A
#
# COMPACT_ATOMS: atom_id res chain seq x y z
N CYS A 1 -4.11 -19.91 -7.60
CA CYS A 1 -3.29 -19.15 -8.58
C CYS A 1 -3.23 -19.82 -9.97
N TYR A 2 -4.36 -20.17 -10.61
CA TYR A 2 -4.37 -20.85 -11.92
C TYR A 2 -3.98 -19.91 -13.07
N ASN A 3 -4.58 -18.71 -13.13
CA ASN A 3 -4.29 -17.74 -14.20
C ASN A 3 -2.88 -17.16 -14.13
N PHE A 4 -2.34 -16.95 -12.93
CA PHE A 4 -0.95 -16.51 -12.76
C PHE A 4 0.04 -17.43 -13.48
N LYS A 5 -0.17 -18.75 -13.44
CA LYS A 5 0.71 -19.73 -14.10
C LYS A 5 0.75 -19.56 -15.63
N LYS A 6 -0.30 -18.99 -16.23
CA LYS A 6 -0.41 -18.73 -17.67
C LYS A 6 0.29 -17.45 -18.12
N LEU A 7 0.69 -16.58 -17.20
CA LEU A 7 1.37 -15.33 -17.55
C LEU A 7 2.77 -15.61 -18.12
N PRO A 8 3.25 -14.77 -19.06
CA PRO A 8 4.64 -14.84 -19.51
C PRO A 8 5.59 -14.46 -18.37
N GLU A 9 6.82 -14.96 -18.44
CA GLU A 9 7.81 -14.79 -17.36
C GLU A 9 8.15 -13.32 -17.10
N SER A 10 8.15 -12.50 -18.15
CA SER A 10 8.36 -11.05 -18.04
C SER A 10 7.32 -10.35 -17.16
N VAL A 11 6.09 -10.86 -17.13
CA VAL A 11 5.03 -10.34 -16.26
C VAL A 11 5.15 -10.93 -14.86
N LYS A 12 5.36 -12.24 -14.73
CA LYS A 12 5.48 -12.91 -13.41
C LYS A 12 6.58 -12.31 -12.55
N THR A 13 7.71 -11.95 -13.16
CA THR A 13 8.88 -11.37 -12.48
C THR A 13 8.69 -9.91 -12.05
N ARG A 14 7.58 -9.27 -12.40
CA ARG A 14 7.29 -7.85 -12.08
C ARG A 14 5.98 -7.64 -11.35
N LEU A 15 5.10 -8.64 -11.36
CA LEU A 15 3.77 -8.51 -10.79
C LEU A 15 3.84 -8.53 -9.26
N THR A 16 3.15 -7.59 -8.64
CA THR A 16 2.87 -7.55 -7.21
C THR A 16 1.37 -7.55 -6.98
N ILE A 17 0.95 -7.75 -5.72
CA ILE A 17 -0.44 -7.63 -5.28
C ILE A 17 -0.52 -6.70 -4.07
N GLU A 18 -1.68 -6.12 -3.81
CA GLU A 18 -1.88 -5.07 -2.81
C GLU A 18 -3.13 -5.34 -1.97
N ASN A 19 -3.13 -4.96 -0.69
CA ASN A 19 -4.30 -5.06 0.19
C ASN A 19 -5.38 -4.04 -0.19
N ASP A 20 -6.66 -4.40 -0.02
CA ASP A 20 -7.82 -3.67 -0.57
C ASP A 20 -8.56 -2.83 0.50
N ASP A 21 -9.38 -1.88 0.07
CA ASP A 21 -10.09 -0.91 0.91
C ASP A 21 -11.49 -1.37 1.39
N LYS A 22 -11.85 -2.62 1.09
CA LYS A 22 -13.12 -3.22 1.54
C LYS A 22 -12.88 -4.34 2.53
N ALA A 23 -13.59 -4.27 3.65
CA ALA A 23 -13.58 -5.31 4.68
C ALA A 23 -13.96 -6.73 4.17
N SER A 24 -14.70 -6.82 3.05
CA SER A 24 -15.05 -8.10 2.43
C SER A 24 -14.03 -8.61 1.39
N MET A 25 -12.95 -7.87 1.15
CA MET A 25 -11.89 -8.19 0.20
C MET A 25 -10.66 -8.75 0.92
N TYR A 26 -9.45 -8.30 0.58
CA TYR A 26 -8.20 -8.94 0.99
C TYR A 26 -7.34 -8.00 1.83
N SER A 27 -7.13 -8.37 3.09
CA SER A 27 -6.08 -7.78 3.93
C SER A 27 -4.71 -8.34 3.57
N VAL A 28 -3.63 -7.74 4.08
CA VAL A 28 -2.26 -8.31 3.95
C VAL A 28 -2.21 -9.77 4.42
N LYS A 29 -2.93 -10.08 5.51
CA LYS A 29 -3.00 -11.43 6.06
C LYS A 29 -3.62 -12.42 5.09
N ASP A 30 -4.66 -12.02 4.35
CA ASP A 30 -5.29 -12.87 3.35
C ASP A 30 -4.39 -13.07 2.13
N LEU A 31 -3.66 -12.03 1.72
CA LEU A 31 -2.73 -12.08 0.59
C LEU A 31 -1.52 -12.99 0.86
N MET A 32 -1.15 -13.23 2.12
CA MET A 32 -0.10 -14.20 2.47
C MET A 32 -0.39 -15.59 1.91
N TYR A 33 -1.65 -16.02 1.85
CA TYR A 33 -2.03 -17.29 1.22
C TYR A 33 -1.63 -17.37 -0.26
N ILE A 34 -1.67 -16.23 -0.96
CA ILE A 34 -1.25 -16.13 -2.36
C ILE A 34 0.28 -16.11 -2.42
N HIS A 35 0.93 -15.30 -1.59
CA HIS A 35 2.39 -15.23 -1.48
C HIS A 35 3.01 -16.61 -1.23
N GLU A 36 2.53 -17.36 -0.22
CA GLU A 36 3.03 -18.71 0.11
C GLU A 36 2.93 -19.71 -1.05
N LYS A 37 1.98 -19.49 -1.98
CA LYS A 37 1.76 -20.39 -3.11
C LYS A 37 2.61 -20.09 -4.34
N ILE A 38 2.96 -18.83 -4.57
CA ILE A 38 3.60 -18.39 -5.82
C ILE A 38 4.76 -17.41 -5.63
N GLY A 39 5.10 -17.04 -4.42
CA GLY A 39 6.20 -16.13 -4.09
C GLY A 39 5.96 -14.68 -4.53
N ILE A 40 4.72 -14.28 -4.78
CA ILE A 40 4.42 -12.93 -5.27
C ILE A 40 4.61 -11.88 -4.15
N PRO A 41 5.32 -10.76 -4.40
CA PRO A 41 5.45 -9.71 -3.41
C PRO A 41 4.12 -8.98 -3.14
N ILE A 42 3.97 -8.53 -1.91
CA ILE A 42 2.82 -7.77 -1.43
C ILE A 42 3.24 -6.31 -1.25
N VAL A 43 2.62 -5.41 -2.01
CA VAL A 43 2.64 -3.96 -1.77
C VAL A 43 1.71 -3.68 -0.61
N PHE A 44 2.21 -2.96 0.39
CA PHE A 44 1.38 -2.50 1.50
C PHE A 44 0.79 -1.14 1.18
N ASP A 45 -0.53 -1.02 1.26
CA ASP A 45 -1.23 0.27 1.22
C ASP A 45 -1.77 0.65 2.61
N TYR A 46 -1.31 1.79 3.12
CA TYR A 46 -1.64 2.31 4.45
C TYR A 46 -3.11 2.72 4.58
N HIS A 47 -3.69 3.27 3.52
CA HIS A 47 -5.06 3.78 3.53
C HIS A 47 -6.06 2.63 3.46
N HIS A 48 -5.83 1.67 2.56
CA HIS A 48 -6.59 0.44 2.44
C HIS A 48 -6.57 -0.37 3.74
N HIS A 49 -5.41 -0.45 4.42
CA HIS A 49 -5.28 -1.18 5.69
C HIS A 49 -6.24 -0.67 6.77
N LYS A 50 -6.63 0.61 6.76
CA LYS A 50 -7.61 1.17 7.72
C LYS A 50 -8.99 0.55 7.58
N PHE A 51 -9.33 0.02 6.40
CA PHE A 51 -10.65 -0.54 6.09
C PHE A 51 -10.65 -2.07 6.01
N CYS A 52 -9.48 -2.68 5.77
CA CYS A 52 -9.31 -4.14 5.71
C CYS A 52 -8.00 -4.57 6.40
N ASP A 53 -7.98 -4.46 7.74
CA ASP A 53 -6.77 -4.66 8.54
C ASP A 53 -6.40 -6.15 8.79
N GLY A 54 -7.35 -7.07 8.58
CA GLY A 54 -7.18 -8.49 8.87
C GLY A 54 -6.86 -8.80 10.34
N GLY A 55 -7.17 -7.86 11.25
CA GLY A 55 -6.81 -7.91 12.68
C GLY A 55 -5.33 -7.66 12.97
N LEU A 56 -4.57 -7.11 12.03
CA LEU A 56 -3.16 -6.74 12.24
C LEU A 56 -3.04 -5.23 12.49
N SER A 57 -2.14 -4.86 13.40
CA SER A 57 -1.71 -3.46 13.47
C SER A 57 -0.97 -3.06 12.20
N GLU A 58 -1.02 -1.78 11.85
CA GLU A 58 -0.32 -1.22 10.68
C GLU A 58 1.17 -1.64 10.64
N LYS A 59 1.88 -1.47 11.77
CA LYS A 59 3.28 -1.90 11.91
C LYS A 59 3.51 -3.38 11.60
N HIS A 60 2.62 -4.27 12.06
CA HIS A 60 2.76 -5.71 11.81
C HIS A 60 2.40 -6.05 10.37
N ALA A 61 1.37 -5.44 9.81
CA ALA A 61 0.97 -5.63 8.41
C ALA A 61 2.06 -5.14 7.44
N LEU A 62 2.62 -3.94 7.67
CA LEU A 62 3.75 -3.40 6.90
C LEU A 62 4.93 -4.38 6.91
N LYS A 63 5.38 -4.80 8.10
CA LYS A 63 6.53 -5.72 8.21
C LYS A 63 6.26 -7.07 7.58
N LEU A 64 5.02 -7.57 7.67
CA LEU A 64 4.62 -8.80 7.02
C LEU A 64 4.67 -8.66 5.49
N ALA A 65 4.11 -7.59 4.93
CA ALA A 65 4.19 -7.31 3.49
C ALA A 65 5.65 -7.17 3.02
N ILE A 66 6.49 -6.40 3.72
CA ILE A 66 7.92 -6.25 3.41
C ILE A 66 8.64 -7.60 3.37
N SER A 67 8.30 -8.53 4.28
CA SER A 67 8.93 -9.84 4.33
C SER A 67 8.73 -10.70 3.07
N THR A 68 7.77 -10.31 2.21
CA THR A 68 7.48 -10.99 0.94
C THR A 68 8.37 -10.56 -0.23
N TRP A 69 9.12 -9.48 -0.07
CA TRP A 69 9.98 -8.93 -1.11
C TRP A 69 11.34 -9.63 -1.18
N PRO A 70 11.92 -9.82 -2.39
CA PRO A 70 13.30 -10.27 -2.54
C PRO A 70 14.27 -9.35 -1.82
N LYS A 71 15.32 -9.91 -1.21
CA LYS A 71 16.28 -9.17 -0.37
C LYS A 71 17.06 -8.07 -1.11
N ASP A 72 17.20 -8.21 -2.41
CA ASP A 72 17.91 -7.29 -3.31
C ASP A 72 16.98 -6.24 -3.94
N ILE A 73 15.69 -6.26 -3.62
CA ILE A 73 14.70 -5.30 -4.11
C ILE A 73 14.14 -4.53 -2.93
N LYS A 74 14.27 -3.20 -2.96
CA LYS A 74 13.66 -2.32 -1.97
C LYS A 74 12.13 -2.37 -2.13
N PRO A 75 11.36 -2.69 -1.06
CA PRO A 75 9.90 -2.74 -1.14
C PRO A 75 9.29 -1.38 -1.45
N ILE A 76 8.25 -1.38 -2.29
CA ILE A 76 7.37 -0.21 -2.47
C ILE A 76 6.12 -0.35 -1.60
N VAL A 77 5.68 0.77 -1.03
CA VAL A 77 4.44 0.90 -0.26
C VAL A 77 3.63 2.05 -0.83
N HIS A 78 2.31 1.98 -0.70
CA HIS A 78 1.38 3.00 -1.19
C HIS A 78 0.82 3.81 -0.02
N TYR A 79 0.79 5.13 -0.17
CA TYR A 79 0.28 6.03 0.86
C TYR A 79 -0.71 7.04 0.27
N SER A 80 -1.87 7.13 0.89
CA SER A 80 -2.88 8.14 0.63
C SER A 80 -3.59 8.55 1.93
N GLU A 81 -4.28 9.69 1.89
CA GLU A 81 -5.16 10.16 2.97
C GLU A 81 -6.61 10.17 2.48
N SER A 82 -7.57 9.99 3.39
CA SER A 82 -8.98 10.11 3.06
C SER A 82 -9.33 11.56 2.73
N LYS A 83 -10.01 11.79 1.61
CA LYS A 83 -10.62 13.07 1.25
C LYS A 83 -11.58 13.58 2.32
N SER A 84 -12.29 12.69 3.04
CA SER A 84 -13.19 13.07 4.13
C SER A 84 -12.48 13.71 5.34
N LEU A 85 -11.16 13.51 5.49
CA LEU A 85 -10.37 14.18 6.53
C LEU A 85 -10.12 15.66 6.22
N HIS A 86 -10.14 16.04 4.94
CA HIS A 86 -9.88 17.41 4.48
C HIS A 86 -11.16 18.18 4.21
N GLU A 87 -12.24 17.46 3.88
CA GLU A 87 -13.53 18.04 3.54
C GLU A 87 -14.58 17.58 4.55
N SER A 88 -15.20 18.52 5.26
CA SER A 88 -16.33 18.25 6.16
C SER A 88 -17.63 17.97 5.37
N ASN A 89 -17.58 17.01 4.45
CA ASN A 89 -18.69 16.59 3.61
C ASN A 89 -19.02 15.11 3.87
N PRO A 90 -20.15 14.81 4.54
CA PRO A 90 -20.52 13.45 4.91
C PRO A 90 -20.91 12.57 3.70
N HIS A 91 -21.02 13.13 2.49
CA HIS A 91 -21.29 12.37 1.27
C HIS A 91 -20.01 11.79 0.63
N ILE A 92 -18.84 12.19 1.11
CA ILE A 92 -17.55 11.67 0.62
C ILE A 92 -17.28 10.35 1.32
N LYS A 93 -17.02 9.31 0.53
CA LYS A 93 -16.61 8.01 1.06
C LYS A 93 -15.22 8.13 1.68
N ASP A 94 -15.01 7.51 2.84
CA ASP A 94 -13.72 7.52 3.53
C ASP A 94 -12.59 6.88 2.72
N GLN A 95 -12.92 6.01 1.76
CA GLN A 95 -11.96 5.41 0.84
C GLN A 95 -11.46 6.40 -0.21
N ALA A 96 -12.15 7.51 -0.48
CA ALA A 96 -11.77 8.44 -1.54
C ALA A 96 -10.41 9.10 -1.21
N HIS A 97 -9.46 9.04 -2.13
CA HIS A 97 -8.15 9.69 -1.93
C HIS A 97 -8.27 11.20 -1.95
N SER A 98 -7.52 11.85 -1.06
CA SER A 98 -7.39 13.29 -0.96
C SER A 98 -6.62 13.90 -2.14
N ASP A 99 -6.72 15.22 -2.28
CA ASP A 99 -5.94 15.96 -3.27
C ASP A 99 -4.47 16.10 -2.85
N TYR A 100 -4.22 16.24 -1.54
CA TYR A 100 -2.89 16.38 -0.93
C TYR A 100 -2.76 15.46 0.28
N ILE A 101 -1.52 15.09 0.60
CA ILE A 101 -1.19 14.49 1.90
C ILE A 101 -0.70 15.59 2.84
N ASN A 102 -0.99 15.46 4.13
CA ASN A 102 -0.51 16.37 5.16
C ASN A 102 0.71 15.82 5.90
N ASN A 103 0.94 14.50 5.85
CA ASN A 103 2.03 13.85 6.56
C ASN A 103 2.74 12.80 5.69
N LEU A 104 3.94 12.40 6.10
CA LEU A 104 4.57 11.17 5.61
C LEU A 104 4.14 9.99 6.50
N PRO A 105 4.00 8.77 5.95
CA PRO A 105 3.68 7.59 6.75
C PRO A 105 4.83 7.24 7.70
N GLU A 106 4.49 6.62 8.83
CA GLU A 106 5.48 6.00 9.72
C GLU A 106 5.99 4.70 9.08
N VAL A 107 7.29 4.62 8.83
CA VAL A 107 7.92 3.44 8.22
C VAL A 107 8.44 2.44 9.24
N TYR A 108 8.34 2.74 10.54
CA TYR A 108 8.71 1.85 11.65
C TYR A 108 10.16 1.32 11.58
N GLY A 109 11.06 2.14 11.06
CA GLY A 109 12.47 1.80 10.83
C GLY A 109 12.72 0.87 9.64
N CYS A 110 11.74 0.68 8.75
CA CYS A 110 11.89 -0.07 7.52
C CYS A 110 12.42 0.81 6.38
N ASP A 111 13.30 0.25 5.55
CA ASP A 111 13.79 0.88 4.33
C ASP A 111 12.86 0.54 3.16
N VAL A 112 12.02 1.51 2.76
CA VAL A 112 10.98 1.35 1.72
C VAL A 112 10.91 2.57 0.81
N ASP A 113 10.42 2.36 -0.41
CA ASP A 113 10.03 3.43 -1.32
C ASP A 113 8.54 3.70 -1.16
N ILE A 114 8.15 4.98 -1.09
CA ILE A 114 6.76 5.38 -0.84
C ILE A 114 6.16 5.95 -2.13
N MET A 115 5.18 5.26 -2.71
CA MET A 115 4.31 5.78 -3.76
C MET A 115 3.19 6.58 -3.12
N VAL A 116 3.06 7.86 -3.48
CA VAL A 116 1.97 8.70 -2.97
C VAL A 116 0.83 8.78 -3.97
N GLU A 117 -0.35 8.35 -3.52
CA GLU A 117 -1.55 8.23 -4.35
C GLU A 117 -2.55 9.37 -4.07
N ALA A 118 -2.16 10.60 -4.39
CA ALA A 118 -2.98 11.81 -4.20
C ALA A 118 -3.36 12.45 -5.55
N LYS A 119 -4.49 13.17 -5.60
CA LYS A 119 -4.98 13.75 -6.88
C LYS A 119 -4.09 14.88 -7.41
N ALA A 120 -3.43 15.64 -6.54
CA ALA A 120 -2.52 16.72 -6.94
C ALA A 120 -1.12 16.23 -7.32
N LYS A 121 -0.88 14.90 -7.29
CA LYS A 121 0.33 14.24 -7.80
C LYS A 121 1.61 14.83 -7.21
N GLU A 122 2.52 15.36 -8.03
CA GLU A 122 3.80 15.91 -7.60
C GLU A 122 3.63 17.05 -6.59
N LEU A 123 2.56 17.85 -6.71
CA LEU A 123 2.28 18.96 -5.80
C LEU A 123 2.03 18.48 -4.37
N SER A 124 1.58 17.23 -4.20
CA SER A 124 1.38 16.60 -2.89
C SER A 124 2.70 16.27 -2.19
N ILE A 125 3.82 16.19 -2.92
CA ILE A 125 5.14 15.83 -2.38
C ILE A 125 6.08 17.02 -2.24
N LEU A 126 5.92 18.06 -3.06
CA LEU A 126 6.79 19.25 -3.03
C LEU A 126 7.05 19.81 -1.62
N PRO A 127 6.07 19.92 -0.70
CA PRO A 127 6.30 20.44 0.64
C PRO A 127 7.31 19.62 1.47
N PHE A 128 7.42 18.31 1.20
CA PHE A 128 8.25 17.37 1.95
C PHE A 128 9.67 17.27 1.40
N LEU A 129 9.91 17.71 0.16
CA LEU A 129 11.24 17.64 -0.46
C LEU A 129 12.26 18.53 0.27
N SER A 130 11.85 19.71 0.76
CA SER A 130 12.71 20.60 1.54
C SER A 130 13.04 20.06 2.94
N SER A 131 12.25 19.12 3.47
CA SER A 131 12.45 18.50 4.78
C SER A 131 13.22 17.17 4.74
N LEU A 132 13.58 16.67 3.55
CA LEU A 132 14.28 15.41 3.35
C LEU A 132 15.83 15.54 3.32
N HIS A 133 16.37 16.62 3.93
CA HIS A 133 17.81 16.87 4.05
C HIS A 133 18.42 16.31 5.33
#